data_AF-A0A844AQ07-F1
#
_entry.id   AF-A0A844AQ07-F1
#
_cell.length_a   1.000
_cell.length_b   1.000
_cell.length_c   1.000
_cell.angle_alpha   90.00
_cell.angle_beta   90.00
_cell.angle_gamma   90.00
#
_symmetry.space_group_name_H-M   'P 1'
#
loop_
_entity.id
_entity.type
_entity.pdbx_description
1 polymer ?
#
loop_
_entity_poly.entity_id
_entity_poly.type
_entity_poly.pdbx_seq_one_letter_code
_entity_poly.pdbx_strand_id
1 'polypeptide(L)'
;MNPASSVQQSKPASYPFNASGIAGAQLGASVSIDAQKRFVASINRAIGDDTALKEEDPSNGLTHQELTALRRERDRLAPLCTDDAGALALAVDLSAPVRRVLTDALCGVGLTVVDHQASQQPRVSFHLHATQMKRPPPDDGVVGPANDDEDDDEDNDDREVVGPDVAGAPAQAEGARRVGPGRDVKTDLADALAAGDAAGVTAVLDKLVRAGLCPQRIAEIVTGEDDSPGHVGLCLALLNGHAATVTAFLEGLKEAGLSPHQVAAIAAGQEGPENTPCLSGALGNGHAAAITALMDGLTGAGLSAQQVAQIAAAKIHGQHSTLVIALKSGHAAAVTAFVEGLKRAGLGPQQIAEIVTAKSSDALPGLASALREGHARAVTAFLEALTKAGLRPQQIADIVTAKFHDGHTGLHWALFNEHAAAVTAFMDGLAGAGLSGQQVANIVAEKDSRGCPGLFYALFGGRAAAVTELMTGLERAGLGPQQVAQIVEGVCLPRKLAPRADKKPAIADALEAYQRGLNRLQRRNLLSREYVAPITASLDRLIAGLRKA
;
A
#
# COMPACT_ATOMS: atom_id res chain seq x y z
N MET A 1 41.49 -24.83 -66.04
CA MET A 1 42.47 -24.27 -65.08
C MET A 1 41.74 -24.01 -63.77
N ASN A 2 42.38 -24.20 -62.62
CA ASN A 2 41.86 -23.88 -61.28
C ASN A 2 42.12 -22.39 -60.94
N PRO A 3 41.58 -21.81 -59.85
CA PRO A 3 40.58 -22.31 -58.88
C PRO A 3 39.20 -21.62 -59.15
N ALA A 4 38.27 -21.25 -58.25
CA ALA A 4 38.21 -21.21 -56.78
C ALA A 4 36.76 -21.26 -56.24
N SER A 5 36.61 -21.29 -54.91
CA SER A 5 35.36 -21.53 -54.17
C SER A 5 34.60 -20.27 -53.75
N SER A 6 33.30 -20.41 -53.51
CA SER A 6 32.58 -19.69 -52.44
C SER A 6 31.37 -20.53 -51.97
N VAL A 7 31.13 -20.56 -50.66
CA VAL A 7 30.11 -21.41 -50.04
C VAL A 7 28.98 -20.53 -49.51
N GLN A 8 27.73 -20.84 -49.89
CA GLN A 8 26.54 -20.36 -49.20
C GLN A 8 25.89 -21.54 -48.47
N GLN A 9 25.83 -21.48 -47.14
CA GLN A 9 25.06 -22.43 -46.34
C GLN A 9 23.61 -21.93 -46.17
N SER A 10 22.68 -22.88 -46.14
CA SER A 10 21.24 -22.64 -46.10
C SER A 10 20.72 -22.35 -44.68
N LYS A 11 19.66 -21.53 -44.60
CA LYS A 11 18.78 -21.50 -43.42
C LYS A 11 17.83 -22.71 -43.45
N PRO A 12 17.77 -23.54 -42.39
CA PRO A 12 16.58 -24.30 -42.06
C PRO A 12 15.65 -23.49 -41.12
N ALA A 13 14.37 -23.84 -41.10
CA ALA A 13 13.38 -23.23 -40.20
C ALA A 13 13.35 -23.94 -38.83
N SER A 14 12.71 -23.30 -37.83
CA SER A 14 12.37 -23.92 -36.55
C SER A 14 10.87 -23.76 -36.29
N TYR A 15 10.21 -24.88 -35.99
CA TYR A 15 8.84 -24.95 -35.44
C TYR A 15 8.95 -25.46 -33.98
N PRO A 16 7.91 -25.29 -33.13
CA PRO A 16 8.10 -25.22 -31.68
C PRO A 16 8.26 -26.58 -30.99
N PHE A 17 8.79 -26.54 -29.77
CA PHE A 17 8.76 -27.68 -28.84
C PHE A 17 7.70 -27.49 -27.76
N ASN A 18 6.99 -28.55 -27.42
CA ASN A 18 5.86 -28.56 -26.47
C ASN A 18 6.28 -29.31 -25.20
N ALA A 19 6.20 -28.64 -24.04
CA ALA A 19 6.59 -29.19 -22.74
C ALA A 19 5.37 -29.61 -21.90
N SER A 20 4.55 -30.52 -22.44
CA SER A 20 3.38 -31.08 -21.75
C SER A 20 3.67 -32.50 -21.24
N GLY A 21 4.00 -32.63 -19.95
CA GLY A 21 3.96 -33.91 -19.22
C GLY A 21 5.31 -34.51 -18.82
N ILE A 22 5.69 -34.33 -17.55
CA ILE A 22 6.45 -35.31 -16.77
C ILE A 22 5.67 -35.54 -15.47
N ALA A 23 5.47 -36.81 -15.10
CA ALA A 23 4.83 -37.20 -13.86
C ALA A 23 5.81 -37.96 -12.96
N GLY A 24 5.78 -37.65 -11.66
CA GLY A 24 6.18 -38.58 -10.60
C GLY A 24 7.64 -39.01 -10.53
N ALA A 25 8.51 -38.17 -9.95
CA ALA A 25 9.73 -38.62 -9.29
C ALA A 25 9.92 -37.85 -7.98
N GLN A 26 9.80 -38.53 -6.83
CA GLN A 26 10.21 -37.96 -5.54
C GLN A 26 11.73 -38.09 -5.40
N LEU A 27 12.44 -36.98 -5.61
CA LEU A 27 13.85 -36.83 -5.25
C LEU A 27 13.99 -35.81 -4.09
N GLY A 28 15.04 -35.97 -3.30
CA GLY A 28 15.08 -35.49 -1.92
C GLY A 28 15.13 -33.97 -1.77
N ALA A 29 14.20 -33.42 -0.98
CA ALA A 29 14.18 -32.00 -0.56
C ALA A 29 15.43 -31.56 0.25
N SER A 30 16.33 -32.49 0.58
CA SER A 30 17.63 -32.20 1.21
C SER A 30 18.66 -31.58 0.26
N VAL A 31 18.55 -31.79 -1.07
CA VAL A 31 19.59 -31.33 -2.02
C VAL A 31 19.42 -29.84 -2.35
N SER A 32 18.19 -29.41 -2.66
CA SER A 32 17.89 -28.02 -3.07
C SER A 32 18.29 -26.95 -2.06
N ILE A 33 18.42 -27.33 -0.80
CA ILE A 33 18.86 -26.43 0.28
C ILE A 33 20.34 -26.07 0.11
N ASP A 34 21.17 -26.95 -0.45
CA ASP A 34 22.61 -26.75 -0.58
C ASP A 34 22.99 -25.95 -1.84
N ALA A 35 22.17 -25.92 -2.89
CA ALA A 35 22.30 -24.94 -3.98
C ALA A 35 22.04 -23.51 -3.47
N GLN A 36 20.90 -23.30 -2.81
CA GLN A 36 20.54 -22.03 -2.18
C GLN A 36 21.62 -21.53 -1.20
N LYS A 37 22.12 -22.38 -0.29
CA LYS A 37 23.23 -22.02 0.63
C LYS A 37 24.49 -21.60 -0.13
N ARG A 38 24.89 -22.31 -1.18
CA ARG A 38 26.08 -21.98 -1.99
C ARG A 38 25.94 -20.62 -2.68
N PHE A 39 24.79 -20.33 -3.28
CA PHE A 39 24.51 -19.03 -3.89
C PHE A 39 24.58 -17.89 -2.85
N VAL A 40 23.86 -18.02 -1.74
CA VAL A 40 23.85 -17.02 -0.67
C VAL A 40 25.25 -16.82 -0.06
N ALA A 41 26.03 -17.90 0.13
CA ALA A 41 27.40 -17.81 0.61
C ALA A 41 28.35 -17.13 -0.41
N SER A 42 28.15 -17.34 -1.71
CA SER A 42 28.92 -16.70 -2.77
C SER A 42 28.68 -15.18 -2.80
N ILE A 43 27.41 -14.75 -2.79
CA ILE A 43 27.08 -13.31 -2.75
C ILE A 43 27.51 -12.67 -1.42
N ASN A 44 27.34 -13.36 -0.28
CA ASN A 44 27.79 -12.84 1.01
C ASN A 44 29.33 -12.72 1.09
N ARG A 45 30.07 -13.61 0.41
CA ARG A 45 31.52 -13.46 0.24
C ARG A 45 31.84 -12.23 -0.60
N ALA A 46 31.23 -12.07 -1.78
CA ALA A 46 31.45 -10.88 -2.63
C ALA A 46 31.10 -9.54 -1.94
N ILE A 47 30.16 -9.55 -0.98
CA ILE A 47 29.81 -8.40 -0.13
C ILE A 47 30.84 -8.19 1.01
N GLY A 48 31.49 -9.24 1.52
CA GLY A 48 32.51 -9.16 2.57
C GLY A 48 33.90 -8.80 2.04
N ASP A 49 34.26 -9.34 0.88
CA ASP A 49 35.51 -9.09 0.16
C ASP A 49 35.51 -7.73 -0.58
N ASP A 50 34.50 -6.88 -0.38
CA ASP A 50 34.47 -5.48 -0.81
C ASP A 50 35.72 -4.70 -0.36
N THR A 51 36.31 -5.09 0.78
CA THR A 51 37.61 -4.57 1.26
C THR A 51 38.76 -4.97 0.32
N ALA A 52 38.83 -6.23 -0.11
CA ALA A 52 39.89 -6.74 -0.99
C ALA A 52 39.73 -6.26 -2.45
N LEU A 53 38.49 -6.17 -2.94
CA LEU A 53 38.18 -5.57 -4.24
C LEU A 53 38.66 -4.10 -4.32
N LYS A 54 38.63 -3.37 -3.21
CA LYS A 54 39.15 -1.99 -3.10
C LYS A 54 40.67 -1.90 -2.93
N GLU A 55 41.34 -3.00 -2.55
CA GLU A 55 42.81 -3.10 -2.54
C GLU A 55 43.36 -3.50 -3.92
N GLU A 56 42.66 -4.34 -4.69
CA GLU A 56 43.07 -4.74 -6.05
C GLU A 56 42.71 -3.69 -7.13
N ASP A 57 41.56 -3.01 -7.04
CA ASP A 57 41.20 -1.89 -7.92
C ASP A 57 40.41 -0.79 -7.18
N PRO A 58 41.09 0.27 -6.69
CA PRO A 58 40.46 1.41 -6.02
C PRO A 58 39.40 2.15 -6.84
N SER A 59 39.32 1.90 -8.16
CA SER A 59 38.38 2.53 -9.10
C SER A 59 37.08 1.73 -9.27
N ASN A 60 37.06 0.43 -8.94
CA ASN A 60 35.98 -0.51 -9.29
C ASN A 60 35.30 -1.23 -8.10
N GLY A 61 35.59 -0.82 -6.87
CA GLY A 61 34.84 -1.28 -5.69
C GLY A 61 33.35 -0.90 -5.77
N LEU A 62 32.45 -1.81 -5.38
CA LEU A 62 31.00 -1.60 -5.52
C LEU A 62 30.53 -0.37 -4.71
N THR A 63 29.72 0.48 -5.34
CA THR A 63 29.10 1.62 -4.66
C THR A 63 28.05 1.16 -3.63
N HIS A 64 27.69 2.03 -2.68
CA HIS A 64 26.65 1.71 -1.70
C HIS A 64 25.28 1.38 -2.36
N GLN A 65 24.97 2.01 -3.49
CA GLN A 65 23.79 1.73 -4.30
C GLN A 65 23.86 0.33 -4.93
N GLU A 66 25.01 -0.06 -5.46
CA GLU A 66 25.24 -1.38 -6.06
C GLU A 66 25.26 -2.50 -5.01
N LEU A 67 25.88 -2.29 -3.85
CA LEU A 67 25.80 -3.22 -2.71
C LEU A 67 24.36 -3.40 -2.22
N THR A 68 23.52 -2.37 -2.34
CA THR A 68 22.08 -2.44 -2.01
C THR A 68 21.29 -3.18 -3.09
N ALA A 69 21.58 -2.96 -4.38
CA ALA A 69 20.98 -3.71 -5.48
C ALA A 69 21.36 -5.20 -5.44
N LEU A 70 22.64 -5.51 -5.22
CA LEU A 70 23.16 -6.87 -5.06
C LEU A 70 22.48 -7.62 -3.90
N ARG A 71 22.22 -6.95 -2.79
CA ARG A 71 21.46 -7.53 -1.66
C ARG A 71 19.99 -7.79 -2.02
N ARG A 72 19.31 -6.85 -2.70
CA ARG A 72 17.94 -7.05 -3.19
C ARG A 72 17.84 -8.25 -4.13
N GLU A 73 18.74 -8.36 -5.10
CA GLU A 73 18.74 -9.47 -6.06
C GLU A 73 19.13 -10.80 -5.44
N ARG A 74 20.08 -10.84 -4.48
CA ARG A 74 20.34 -12.03 -3.68
C ARG A 74 19.06 -12.54 -3.03
N ASP A 75 18.29 -11.66 -2.40
CA ASP A 75 17.09 -12.04 -1.66
C ASP A 75 15.91 -12.37 -2.59
N ARG A 76 15.86 -11.81 -3.81
CA ARG A 76 14.92 -12.18 -4.88
C ARG A 76 15.22 -13.56 -5.48
N LEU A 77 16.50 -13.88 -5.71
CA LEU A 77 16.94 -15.05 -6.47
C LEU A 77 17.24 -16.27 -5.59
N ALA A 78 17.62 -16.10 -4.31
CA ALA A 78 17.89 -17.19 -3.39
C ALA A 78 16.74 -18.22 -3.25
N PRO A 79 15.45 -17.86 -3.17
CA PRO A 79 14.36 -18.86 -3.13
C PRO A 79 14.11 -19.57 -4.48
N LEU A 80 14.73 -19.10 -5.58
CA LEU A 80 14.62 -19.69 -6.91
C LEU A 80 15.82 -20.60 -7.26
N CYS A 81 16.87 -20.61 -6.42
CA CYS A 81 18.08 -21.40 -6.61
C CYS A 81 17.89 -22.86 -6.14
N THR A 82 17.18 -23.65 -6.95
CA THR A 82 17.06 -25.11 -6.80
C THR A 82 18.14 -25.84 -7.63
N ASP A 83 18.28 -27.17 -7.48
CA ASP A 83 19.19 -27.96 -8.33
C ASP A 83 18.61 -28.28 -9.72
N ASP A 84 17.33 -27.98 -9.97
CA ASP A 84 16.73 -28.12 -11.30
C ASP A 84 17.29 -27.04 -12.24
N ALA A 85 17.79 -27.46 -13.40
CA ALA A 85 18.53 -26.60 -14.34
C ALA A 85 17.64 -25.60 -15.10
N GLY A 86 17.09 -24.61 -14.37
CA GLY A 86 16.34 -23.50 -14.90
C GLY A 86 17.22 -22.37 -15.46
N ALA A 87 16.65 -21.59 -16.38
CA ALA A 87 17.21 -20.32 -16.81
C ALA A 87 16.67 -19.18 -15.92
N LEU A 88 17.55 -18.37 -15.34
CA LEU A 88 17.16 -17.19 -14.54
C LEU A 88 17.50 -15.89 -15.26
N ALA A 89 16.55 -14.95 -15.21
CA ALA A 89 16.69 -13.60 -15.75
C ALA A 89 17.04 -12.58 -14.65
N LEU A 90 18.16 -11.90 -14.83
CA LEU A 90 18.57 -10.78 -13.98
C LEU A 90 17.69 -9.55 -14.27
N ALA A 91 17.53 -8.67 -13.29
CA ALA A 91 16.81 -7.42 -13.49
C ALA A 91 17.58 -6.48 -14.48
N VAL A 92 16.84 -5.78 -15.33
CA VAL A 92 17.37 -5.07 -16.52
C VAL A 92 18.16 -3.81 -16.13
N ASP A 93 17.84 -3.22 -14.98
CA ASP A 93 18.37 -1.98 -14.41
C ASP A 93 19.67 -2.15 -13.61
N LEU A 94 20.13 -3.39 -13.38
CA LEU A 94 21.34 -3.68 -12.61
C LEU A 94 22.60 -3.19 -13.32
N SER A 95 23.56 -2.62 -12.57
CA SER A 95 24.86 -2.21 -13.13
C SER A 95 25.68 -3.41 -13.63
N ALA A 96 26.61 -3.19 -14.56
CA ALA A 96 27.47 -4.25 -15.08
C ALA A 96 28.30 -4.98 -13.98
N PRO A 97 28.87 -4.29 -12.97
CA PRO A 97 29.49 -4.97 -11.82
C PRO A 97 28.51 -5.89 -11.06
N VAL A 98 27.30 -5.42 -10.75
CA VAL A 98 26.28 -6.23 -10.04
C VAL A 98 25.82 -7.42 -10.87
N ARG A 99 25.57 -7.23 -12.17
CA ARG A 99 25.22 -8.34 -13.09
C ARG A 99 26.32 -9.40 -13.16
N ARG A 100 27.59 -9.00 -13.18
CA ARG A 100 28.73 -9.93 -13.18
C ARG A 100 28.77 -10.78 -11.91
N VAL A 101 28.73 -10.14 -10.73
CA VAL A 101 28.76 -10.87 -9.44
C VAL A 101 27.59 -11.84 -9.31
N LEU A 102 26.38 -11.45 -9.72
CA LEU A 102 25.22 -12.35 -9.74
C LEU A 102 25.38 -13.49 -10.75
N THR A 103 25.90 -13.22 -11.94
CA THR A 103 26.15 -14.23 -12.98
C THR A 103 27.15 -15.27 -12.51
N ASP A 104 28.30 -14.84 -11.98
CA ASP A 104 29.37 -15.72 -11.51
C ASP A 104 28.87 -16.60 -10.34
N ALA A 105 28.04 -16.06 -9.44
CA ALA A 105 27.45 -16.80 -8.33
C ALA A 105 26.36 -17.81 -8.74
N LEU A 106 25.54 -17.50 -9.76
CA LEU A 106 24.51 -18.40 -10.29
C LEU A 106 25.14 -19.53 -11.11
N CYS A 107 26.11 -19.22 -11.98
CA CYS A 107 26.92 -20.22 -12.68
C CYS A 107 27.67 -21.12 -11.68
N GLY A 108 28.15 -20.56 -10.57
CA GLY A 108 28.79 -21.31 -9.47
C GLY A 108 27.89 -22.30 -8.72
N VAL A 109 26.56 -22.25 -8.91
CA VAL A 109 25.62 -23.28 -8.43
C VAL A 109 25.04 -24.16 -9.55
N GLY A 110 25.48 -23.97 -10.80
CA GLY A 110 25.07 -24.76 -11.96
C GLY A 110 23.87 -24.22 -12.75
N LEU A 111 23.39 -23.02 -12.43
CA LEU A 111 22.25 -22.39 -13.11
C LEU A 111 22.69 -21.61 -14.35
N THR A 112 21.85 -21.61 -15.39
CA THR A 112 22.11 -20.84 -16.61
C THR A 112 21.52 -19.44 -16.49
N VAL A 113 22.32 -18.41 -16.73
CA VAL A 113 21.89 -17.01 -16.64
C VAL A 113 21.66 -16.43 -18.03
N VAL A 114 20.53 -15.75 -18.22
CA VAL A 114 20.21 -15.05 -19.47
C VAL A 114 20.36 -13.54 -19.26
N ASP A 115 21.53 -12.99 -19.59
CA ASP A 115 21.74 -11.53 -19.61
C ASP A 115 21.26 -10.95 -20.96
N HIS A 116 20.04 -10.41 -20.93
CA HIS A 116 19.42 -9.73 -22.07
C HIS A 116 20.11 -8.41 -22.47
N GLN A 117 20.94 -7.81 -21.61
CA GLN A 117 21.70 -6.60 -21.91
C GLN A 117 23.10 -6.88 -22.46
N ALA A 118 23.77 -7.96 -22.04
CA ALA A 118 25.06 -8.37 -22.60
C ALA A 118 25.00 -8.56 -24.13
N SER A 119 23.82 -8.94 -24.65
CA SER A 119 23.54 -9.11 -26.08
C SER A 119 23.41 -7.80 -26.88
N GLN A 120 23.47 -6.62 -26.25
CA GLN A 120 23.20 -5.31 -26.88
C GLN A 120 24.40 -4.36 -26.97
N GLN A 121 25.61 -4.77 -26.60
CA GLN A 121 26.78 -3.90 -26.76
C GLN A 121 27.13 -3.67 -28.25
N PRO A 122 27.32 -2.42 -28.70
CA PRO A 122 27.64 -2.11 -30.10
C PRO A 122 29.08 -2.52 -30.44
N ARG A 123 29.28 -3.07 -31.65
CA ARG A 123 30.62 -3.31 -32.19
C ARG A 123 31.34 -1.98 -32.41
N VAL A 124 32.45 -1.79 -31.71
CA VAL A 124 33.32 -0.61 -31.83
C VAL A 124 33.97 -0.57 -33.22
N SER A 125 33.82 0.57 -33.90
CA SER A 125 34.53 0.93 -35.13
C SER A 125 35.11 2.33 -34.96
N PHE A 126 36.40 2.51 -35.26
CA PHE A 126 37.12 3.78 -35.10
C PHE A 126 37.43 4.46 -36.44
N HIS A 127 37.59 5.78 -36.39
CA HIS A 127 38.15 6.67 -37.43
C HIS A 127 37.25 6.95 -38.67
N LEU A 128 37.35 8.11 -39.35
CA LEU A 128 38.25 9.27 -39.21
C LEU A 128 37.52 10.61 -39.54
N HIS A 129 38.24 11.74 -39.51
CA HIS A 129 37.72 13.11 -39.37
C HIS A 129 38.11 14.01 -40.57
N ALA A 130 37.16 14.77 -41.15
CA ALA A 130 37.37 15.98 -42.00
C ALA A 130 36.00 16.54 -42.50
N THR A 131 35.76 17.82 -42.81
CA THR A 131 36.33 19.16 -42.45
C THR A 131 35.39 20.27 -43.01
N GLN A 132 35.51 21.52 -42.50
CA GLN A 132 35.01 22.78 -43.14
C GLN A 132 33.46 23.01 -43.15
N MET A 133 32.87 24.23 -43.22
CA MET A 133 33.38 25.62 -43.46
C MET A 133 32.79 26.71 -42.52
N LYS A 134 33.60 27.77 -42.27
CA LYS A 134 33.31 29.24 -42.22
C LYS A 134 32.19 29.87 -41.35
N ARG A 135 32.64 30.66 -40.35
CA ARG A 135 32.25 32.09 -40.09
C ARG A 135 33.14 33.03 -41.00
N PRO A 136 33.18 34.39 -40.95
CA PRO A 136 32.56 35.45 -40.09
C PRO A 136 31.85 36.54 -40.97
N PRO A 137 31.68 37.86 -40.65
CA PRO A 137 31.97 38.69 -39.44
C PRO A 137 30.77 39.54 -38.90
N PRO A 138 30.96 40.33 -37.81
CA PRO A 138 29.90 41.11 -37.13
C PRO A 138 30.00 42.64 -37.34
N ASP A 139 29.14 43.43 -36.67
CA ASP A 139 29.53 44.69 -36.00
C ASP A 139 28.46 45.16 -34.96
N ASP A 140 28.85 46.17 -34.18
CA ASP A 140 28.20 46.99 -33.12
C ASP A 140 26.65 47.19 -33.12
N GLY A 141 25.98 47.57 -32.02
CA GLY A 141 26.40 47.91 -30.64
C GLY A 141 25.35 48.76 -29.88
N VAL A 142 25.76 49.42 -28.78
CA VAL A 142 25.05 50.51 -28.03
C VAL A 142 23.89 50.17 -27.05
N VAL A 143 24.21 50.29 -25.75
CA VAL A 143 23.51 50.94 -24.60
C VAL A 143 22.03 51.38 -24.71
N GLY A 144 21.20 51.04 -23.70
CA GLY A 144 19.93 51.74 -23.37
C GLY A 144 19.08 51.03 -22.28
N PRO A 145 18.48 51.73 -21.27
CA PRO A 145 17.76 51.05 -20.17
C PRO A 145 16.30 51.50 -19.89
N ALA A 146 15.58 50.59 -19.21
CA ALA A 146 14.52 50.82 -18.20
C ALA A 146 13.12 51.35 -18.61
N ASN A 147 12.19 51.21 -17.64
CA ASN A 147 10.82 51.74 -17.55
C ASN A 147 9.76 51.10 -18.50
N ASP A 148 8.48 50.99 -18.15
CA ASP A 148 7.72 51.06 -16.86
C ASP A 148 6.31 50.44 -17.07
N ASP A 149 5.52 50.36 -15.99
CA ASP A 149 4.03 50.36 -15.90
C ASP A 149 3.15 49.49 -16.82
N GLU A 150 2.23 48.73 -16.20
CA GLU A 150 0.77 48.98 -16.25
C GLU A 150 0.04 48.01 -15.30
N ASP A 151 -0.27 48.49 -14.08
CA ASP A 151 -1.34 47.95 -13.24
C ASP A 151 -2.67 48.56 -13.72
N ASP A 152 -3.79 47.83 -13.66
CA ASP A 152 -5.12 48.43 -13.58
C ASP A 152 -6.11 47.45 -12.91
N ASP A 153 -6.88 47.97 -11.94
CA ASP A 153 -7.92 47.25 -11.21
C ASP A 153 -9.26 47.28 -11.99
N GLU A 154 -10.22 46.40 -11.64
CA GLU A 154 -11.59 46.88 -11.37
C GLU A 154 -12.40 45.87 -10.54
N ASP A 155 -12.71 46.24 -9.30
CA ASP A 155 -13.77 45.62 -8.49
C ASP A 155 -15.15 46.01 -9.04
N ASN A 156 -16.13 45.10 -9.00
CA ASN A 156 -17.52 45.43 -8.64
C ASN A 156 -18.37 44.17 -8.44
N ASP A 157 -18.77 43.89 -7.20
CA ASP A 157 -19.81 42.90 -6.91
C ASP A 157 -20.55 43.28 -5.62
N ASP A 158 -21.68 44.00 -5.74
CA ASP A 158 -22.64 44.19 -4.63
C ASP A 158 -23.99 44.79 -5.10
N ARG A 159 -25.08 44.00 -5.16
CA ARG A 159 -26.36 44.27 -4.44
C ARG A 159 -27.51 43.30 -4.75
N GLU A 160 -28.53 43.39 -3.90
CA GLU A 160 -29.46 42.31 -3.51
C GLU A 160 -30.96 42.72 -3.67
N VAL A 161 -31.85 41.80 -3.28
CA VAL A 161 -33.21 41.94 -2.71
C VAL A 161 -34.48 41.88 -3.61
N VAL A 162 -35.46 41.11 -3.09
CA VAL A 162 -36.94 41.07 -3.29
C VAL A 162 -37.52 40.13 -4.40
N GLY A 163 -38.52 39.31 -3.99
CA GLY A 163 -39.39 38.46 -4.83
C GLY A 163 -40.74 39.13 -5.21
N PRO A 164 -41.93 38.45 -5.23
CA PRO A 164 -42.31 37.23 -4.48
C PRO A 164 -43.13 36.17 -5.29
N ASP A 165 -43.89 35.31 -4.59
CA ASP A 165 -44.60 34.09 -5.01
C ASP A 165 -45.62 34.15 -6.17
N VAL A 166 -45.73 33.02 -6.90
CA VAL A 166 -47.00 32.43 -7.37
C VAL A 166 -46.92 30.89 -7.29
N ALA A 167 -47.99 30.20 -6.89
CA ALA A 167 -48.04 28.73 -6.73
C ALA A 167 -48.68 27.99 -7.93
N GLY A 168 -48.27 26.74 -8.20
CA GLY A 168 -48.97 25.91 -9.19
C GLY A 168 -48.41 24.51 -9.50
N ALA A 169 -48.97 23.48 -8.84
CA ALA A 169 -49.09 22.06 -9.27
C ALA A 169 -47.81 21.22 -9.59
N PRO A 170 -47.86 19.88 -9.44
CA PRO A 170 -46.70 19.01 -9.66
C PRO A 170 -46.51 18.64 -11.15
N ALA A 171 -45.31 18.87 -11.68
CA ALA A 171 -44.89 18.34 -12.97
C ALA A 171 -44.57 16.83 -12.88
N GLN A 172 -45.00 16.05 -13.87
CA GLN A 172 -44.70 14.62 -13.97
C GLN A 172 -43.25 14.40 -14.45
N ALA A 173 -42.55 13.45 -13.84
CA ALA A 173 -41.16 13.13 -14.16
C ALA A 173 -41.03 12.21 -15.39
N GLU A 174 -41.48 12.65 -16.57
CA GLU A 174 -41.16 11.98 -17.84
C GLU A 174 -39.71 12.27 -18.28
N GLY A 175 -38.75 11.69 -17.55
CA GLY A 175 -37.30 11.78 -17.81
C GLY A 175 -36.76 10.77 -18.83
N ALA A 176 -37.62 10.10 -19.60
CA ALA A 176 -37.25 9.00 -20.49
C ALA A 176 -36.48 9.49 -21.73
N ARG A 177 -35.16 9.71 -21.59
CA ARG A 177 -34.24 9.97 -22.70
C ARG A 177 -34.34 8.84 -23.74
N ARG A 178 -34.93 9.14 -24.90
CA ARG A 178 -34.98 8.20 -26.03
C ARG A 178 -33.57 7.95 -26.55
N VAL A 179 -33.05 6.74 -26.29
CA VAL A 179 -31.81 6.25 -26.92
C VAL A 179 -32.00 6.28 -28.44
N GLY A 180 -31.12 7.01 -29.14
CA GLY A 180 -31.20 7.19 -30.59
C GLY A 180 -30.89 5.89 -31.35
N PRO A 181 -31.51 5.66 -32.53
CA PRO A 181 -31.25 4.47 -33.33
C PRO A 181 -29.86 4.54 -33.96
N GLY A 182 -28.87 3.84 -33.38
CA GLY A 182 -27.55 3.64 -33.99
C GLY A 182 -26.32 3.77 -33.08
N ARG A 183 -26.47 4.00 -31.76
CA ARG A 183 -25.33 3.91 -30.82
C ARG A 183 -24.88 2.46 -30.62
N ASP A 184 -23.58 2.28 -30.38
CA ASP A 184 -23.02 1.00 -29.94
C ASP A 184 -23.50 0.70 -28.51
N VAL A 185 -23.92 -0.55 -28.29
CA VAL A 185 -24.35 -1.05 -27.00
C VAL A 185 -23.21 -1.03 -25.97
N LYS A 186 -21.94 -1.11 -26.42
CA LYS A 186 -20.78 -0.86 -25.55
C LYS A 186 -20.77 0.56 -25.00
N THR A 187 -20.94 1.57 -25.86
CA THR A 187 -20.96 2.98 -25.46
C THR A 187 -22.17 3.28 -24.58
N ASP A 188 -23.36 2.78 -24.93
CA ASP A 188 -24.56 2.92 -24.09
C ASP A 188 -24.34 2.34 -22.68
N LEU A 189 -23.63 1.20 -22.55
CA LEU A 189 -23.29 0.59 -21.25
C LEU A 189 -22.26 1.42 -20.47
N ALA A 190 -21.19 1.88 -21.14
CA ALA A 190 -20.14 2.68 -20.51
C ALA A 190 -20.67 4.05 -20.04
N ASP A 191 -21.44 4.75 -20.89
CA ASP A 191 -22.11 6.01 -20.55
C ASP A 191 -23.02 5.82 -19.31
N ALA A 192 -23.83 4.76 -19.27
CA ALA A 192 -24.74 4.50 -18.16
C ALA A 192 -24.01 4.16 -16.86
N LEU A 193 -22.95 3.35 -16.92
CA LEU A 193 -22.11 3.03 -15.77
C LEU A 193 -21.41 4.29 -15.22
N ALA A 194 -20.77 5.08 -16.08
CA ALA A 194 -20.03 6.28 -15.71
C ALA A 194 -20.93 7.41 -15.18
N ALA A 195 -22.16 7.54 -15.70
CA ALA A 195 -23.15 8.53 -15.25
C ALA A 195 -23.97 8.07 -14.02
N GLY A 196 -23.80 6.84 -13.55
CA GLY A 196 -24.56 6.28 -12.44
C GLY A 196 -26.01 5.89 -12.77
N ASP A 197 -26.37 5.75 -14.05
CA ASP A 197 -27.71 5.37 -14.49
C ASP A 197 -27.93 3.85 -14.36
N ALA A 198 -28.33 3.42 -13.15
CA ALA A 198 -28.66 2.04 -12.86
C ALA A 198 -29.77 1.48 -13.77
N ALA A 199 -30.75 2.30 -14.16
CA ALA A 199 -31.85 1.88 -15.03
C ALA A 199 -31.37 1.72 -16.49
N GLY A 200 -30.49 2.60 -16.95
CA GLY A 200 -29.79 2.48 -18.23
C GLY A 200 -28.96 1.21 -18.32
N VAL A 201 -28.18 0.89 -17.27
CA VAL A 201 -27.41 -0.36 -17.18
C VAL A 201 -28.30 -1.60 -17.28
N THR A 202 -29.38 -1.68 -16.48
CA THR A 202 -30.34 -2.79 -16.56
C THR A 202 -30.95 -2.89 -17.97
N ALA A 203 -31.43 -1.77 -18.54
CA ALA A 203 -32.06 -1.75 -19.86
C ALA A 203 -31.11 -2.19 -21.00
N VAL A 204 -29.81 -1.91 -20.88
CA VAL A 204 -28.78 -2.34 -21.83
C VAL A 204 -28.47 -3.83 -21.69
N LEU A 205 -28.33 -4.36 -20.47
CA LEU A 205 -28.13 -5.79 -20.24
C LEU A 205 -29.37 -6.61 -20.68
N ASP A 206 -30.57 -6.15 -20.34
CA ASP A 206 -31.84 -6.70 -20.84
C ASP A 206 -31.92 -6.73 -22.37
N LYS A 207 -31.37 -5.70 -23.05
CA LYS A 207 -31.36 -5.60 -24.52
C LYS A 207 -30.42 -6.65 -25.13
N LEU A 208 -29.29 -6.95 -24.48
CA LEU A 208 -28.38 -8.04 -24.89
C LEU A 208 -29.00 -9.42 -24.66
N VAL A 209 -29.68 -9.64 -23.53
CA VAL A 209 -30.38 -10.91 -23.23
C VAL A 209 -31.55 -11.14 -24.18
N ARG A 210 -32.40 -10.12 -24.42
CA ARG A 210 -33.54 -10.19 -25.36
C ARG A 210 -33.12 -10.33 -26.82
N ALA A 211 -31.87 -9.98 -27.17
CA ALA A 211 -31.29 -10.27 -28.48
C ALA A 211 -30.88 -11.74 -28.67
N GLY A 212 -31.04 -12.60 -27.65
CA GLY A 212 -30.72 -14.03 -27.72
C GLY A 212 -29.23 -14.34 -27.69
N LEU A 213 -28.40 -13.40 -27.23
CA LEU A 213 -26.96 -13.60 -27.11
C LEU A 213 -26.64 -14.59 -25.99
N CYS A 214 -25.71 -15.51 -26.24
CA CYS A 214 -25.24 -16.43 -25.20
C CYS A 214 -24.40 -15.67 -24.14
N PRO A 215 -24.32 -16.17 -22.89
CA PRO A 215 -23.59 -15.48 -21.81
C PRO A 215 -22.11 -15.22 -22.13
N GLN A 216 -21.48 -16.09 -22.94
CA GLN A 216 -20.13 -15.86 -23.43
C GLN A 216 -20.04 -14.64 -24.35
N ARG A 217 -20.97 -14.48 -25.30
CA ARG A 217 -20.97 -13.30 -26.19
C ARG A 217 -21.35 -12.02 -25.46
N ILE A 218 -22.19 -12.10 -24.42
CA ILE A 218 -22.46 -10.97 -23.53
C ILE A 218 -21.18 -10.58 -22.78
N ALA A 219 -20.44 -11.53 -22.20
CA ALA A 219 -19.15 -11.26 -21.57
C ALA A 219 -18.15 -10.61 -22.56
N GLU A 220 -17.97 -11.16 -23.77
CA GLU A 220 -17.10 -10.59 -24.82
C GLU A 220 -17.46 -9.14 -25.21
N ILE A 221 -18.73 -8.75 -25.14
CA ILE A 221 -19.17 -7.36 -25.38
C ILE A 221 -18.80 -6.47 -24.18
N VAL A 222 -18.98 -6.97 -22.96
CA VAL A 222 -18.71 -6.29 -21.69
C VAL A 222 -17.20 -6.14 -21.42
N THR A 223 -16.36 -7.07 -21.89
CA THR A 223 -14.90 -7.14 -21.67
C THR A 223 -14.07 -6.96 -22.95
N GLY A 224 -14.58 -6.24 -23.95
CA GLY A 224 -13.95 -6.13 -25.28
C GLY A 224 -12.52 -5.55 -25.26
N GLU A 225 -11.68 -5.99 -26.20
CA GLU A 225 -10.21 -5.90 -26.12
C GLU A 225 -9.62 -4.47 -26.08
N ASP A 226 -10.11 -3.54 -26.92
CA ASP A 226 -9.51 -2.19 -27.04
C ASP A 226 -10.12 -1.14 -26.08
N ASP A 227 -11.40 -1.30 -25.74
CA ASP A 227 -12.19 -0.46 -24.83
C ASP A 227 -13.21 -1.39 -24.16
N SER A 228 -12.98 -1.76 -22.90
CA SER A 228 -13.79 -2.73 -22.16
C SER A 228 -14.87 -2.00 -21.32
N PRO A 229 -16.11 -1.84 -21.84
CA PRO A 229 -17.08 -0.91 -21.28
C PRO A 229 -17.55 -1.30 -19.88
N GLY A 230 -17.57 -2.60 -19.57
CA GLY A 230 -17.92 -3.12 -18.25
C GLY A 230 -16.81 -2.95 -17.23
N HIS A 231 -15.55 -3.08 -17.63
CA HIS A 231 -14.39 -2.88 -16.74
C HIS A 231 -14.23 -1.40 -16.40
N VAL A 232 -14.07 -0.55 -17.42
CA VAL A 232 -13.90 0.91 -17.26
C VAL A 232 -15.15 1.51 -16.61
N GLY A 233 -16.34 1.13 -17.05
CA GLY A 233 -17.59 1.59 -16.46
C GLY A 233 -17.75 1.17 -14.99
N LEU A 234 -17.42 -0.08 -14.61
CA LEU A 234 -17.46 -0.51 -13.20
C LEU A 234 -16.40 0.23 -12.35
N CYS A 235 -15.21 0.46 -12.89
CA CYS A 235 -14.17 1.30 -12.26
C CYS A 235 -14.69 2.73 -12.01
N LEU A 236 -15.27 3.39 -13.01
CA LEU A 236 -15.86 4.73 -12.87
C LEU A 236 -17.06 4.76 -11.90
N ALA A 237 -17.95 3.76 -11.96
CA ALA A 237 -19.08 3.64 -11.03
C ALA A 237 -18.62 3.45 -9.57
N LEU A 238 -17.52 2.72 -9.35
CA LEU A 238 -16.89 2.57 -8.03
C LEU A 238 -16.17 3.84 -7.59
N LEU A 239 -15.43 4.50 -8.50
CA LEU A 239 -14.71 5.76 -8.27
C LEU A 239 -15.65 6.92 -7.89
N ASN A 240 -16.83 6.98 -8.51
CA ASN A 240 -17.88 7.99 -8.24
C ASN A 240 -18.90 7.56 -7.17
N GLY A 241 -18.76 6.36 -6.61
CA GLY A 241 -19.61 5.86 -5.52
C GLY A 241 -21.05 5.49 -5.91
N HIS A 242 -21.30 5.20 -7.18
CA HIS A 242 -22.61 4.87 -7.77
C HIS A 242 -23.11 3.47 -7.37
N ALA A 243 -23.40 3.27 -6.08
CA ALA A 243 -23.70 1.98 -5.49
C ALA A 243 -24.87 1.23 -6.16
N ALA A 244 -25.98 1.91 -6.46
CA ALA A 244 -27.13 1.30 -7.13
C ALA A 244 -26.79 0.78 -8.54
N THR A 245 -25.89 1.47 -9.23
CA THR A 245 -25.41 1.12 -10.58
C THR A 245 -24.46 -0.08 -10.52
N VAL A 246 -23.61 -0.16 -9.49
CA VAL A 246 -22.79 -1.35 -9.21
C VAL A 246 -23.67 -2.58 -8.92
N THR A 247 -24.73 -2.43 -8.11
CA THR A 247 -25.72 -3.49 -7.87
C THR A 247 -26.40 -3.92 -9.17
N ALA A 248 -27.02 -2.99 -9.90
CA ALA A 248 -27.74 -3.28 -11.15
C ALA A 248 -26.86 -3.93 -12.23
N PHE A 249 -25.58 -3.55 -12.29
CA PHE A 249 -24.61 -4.19 -13.18
C PHE A 249 -24.36 -5.65 -12.80
N LEU A 250 -24.00 -5.92 -11.54
CA LEU A 250 -23.66 -7.28 -11.08
C LEU A 250 -24.86 -8.22 -11.08
N GLU A 251 -26.06 -7.71 -10.76
CA GLU A 251 -27.31 -8.46 -10.88
C GLU A 251 -27.66 -8.72 -12.35
N GLY A 252 -27.57 -7.73 -13.23
CA GLY A 252 -27.81 -7.91 -14.66
C GLY A 252 -26.82 -8.86 -15.35
N LEU A 253 -25.55 -8.91 -14.95
CA LEU A 253 -24.59 -9.91 -15.45
C LEU A 253 -24.96 -11.33 -15.01
N LYS A 254 -25.46 -11.49 -13.78
CA LYS A 254 -25.96 -12.77 -13.25
C LYS A 254 -27.24 -13.21 -13.97
N GLU A 255 -28.17 -12.30 -14.22
CA GLU A 255 -29.42 -12.58 -14.95
C GLU A 255 -29.17 -12.86 -16.44
N ALA A 256 -28.15 -12.23 -17.03
CA ALA A 256 -27.60 -12.60 -18.32
C ALA A 256 -26.85 -13.95 -18.34
N GLY A 257 -26.82 -14.68 -17.22
CA GLY A 257 -26.30 -16.05 -17.12
C GLY A 257 -24.78 -16.19 -17.18
N LEU A 258 -24.02 -15.11 -16.92
CA LEU A 258 -22.56 -15.20 -16.88
C LEU A 258 -22.10 -16.10 -15.74
N SER A 259 -21.06 -16.90 -15.99
CA SER A 259 -20.45 -17.72 -14.95
C SER A 259 -19.73 -16.87 -13.90
N PRO A 260 -19.58 -17.37 -12.65
CA PRO A 260 -18.81 -16.68 -11.62
C PRO A 260 -17.36 -16.38 -12.02
N HIS A 261 -16.76 -17.14 -12.95
CA HIS A 261 -15.44 -16.84 -13.50
C HIS A 261 -15.43 -15.62 -14.42
N GLN A 262 -16.47 -15.44 -15.25
CA GLN A 262 -16.59 -14.25 -16.10
C GLN A 262 -16.90 -13.00 -15.27
N VAL A 263 -17.80 -13.10 -14.29
CA VAL A 263 -18.07 -11.98 -13.35
C VAL A 263 -16.83 -11.65 -12.51
N ALA A 264 -16.06 -12.65 -12.06
CA ALA A 264 -14.78 -12.41 -11.40
C ALA A 264 -13.75 -11.73 -12.33
N ALA A 265 -13.67 -12.09 -13.61
CA ALA A 265 -12.79 -11.44 -14.58
C ALA A 265 -13.19 -9.97 -14.86
N ILE A 266 -14.49 -9.66 -14.81
CA ILE A 266 -15.01 -8.28 -14.91
C ILE A 266 -14.68 -7.48 -13.63
N ALA A 267 -14.91 -8.06 -12.45
CA ALA A 267 -14.71 -7.38 -11.17
C ALA A 267 -13.24 -7.29 -10.71
N ALA A 268 -12.37 -8.16 -11.23
CA ALA A 268 -10.92 -8.06 -11.09
C ALA A 268 -10.29 -7.04 -12.06
N GLY A 269 -11.12 -6.22 -12.73
CA GLY A 269 -10.70 -5.17 -13.64
C GLY A 269 -9.64 -4.24 -13.06
N GLN A 270 -8.65 -3.93 -13.90
CA GLN A 270 -7.55 -3.02 -13.60
C GLN A 270 -7.55 -1.93 -14.67
N GLU A 271 -7.55 -0.66 -14.25
CA GLU A 271 -7.63 0.51 -15.13
C GLU A 271 -6.26 1.22 -15.26
N GLY A 272 -6.01 1.75 -16.46
CA GLY A 272 -4.87 2.60 -16.77
C GLY A 272 -3.51 1.87 -16.80
N PRO A 273 -2.42 2.61 -17.10
CA PRO A 273 -1.07 2.04 -17.17
C PRO A 273 -0.53 1.56 -15.81
N GLU A 274 -1.23 1.87 -14.71
CA GLU A 274 -0.87 1.52 -13.34
C GLU A 274 -1.46 0.17 -12.88
N ASN A 275 -2.29 -0.46 -13.73
CA ASN A 275 -3.09 -1.63 -13.40
C ASN A 275 -3.87 -1.44 -12.07
N THR A 276 -4.56 -0.31 -11.96
CA THR A 276 -5.27 0.11 -10.75
C THR A 276 -6.58 -0.67 -10.58
N PRO A 277 -6.74 -1.55 -9.56
CA PRO A 277 -7.95 -2.37 -9.44
C PRO A 277 -9.17 -1.51 -9.11
N CYS A 278 -10.32 -1.71 -9.78
CA CYS A 278 -11.49 -0.82 -9.64
C CYS A 278 -11.93 -0.50 -8.18
N LEU A 279 -11.77 -1.46 -7.27
CA LEU A 279 -12.07 -1.30 -5.84
C LEU A 279 -11.18 -0.25 -5.13
N SER A 280 -10.00 0.10 -5.66
CA SER A 280 -9.16 1.14 -5.08
C SER A 280 -9.77 2.54 -5.19
N GLY A 281 -10.54 2.83 -6.24
CA GLY A 281 -11.24 4.11 -6.39
C GLY A 281 -12.28 4.31 -5.28
N ALA A 282 -13.14 3.31 -5.09
CA ALA A 282 -14.15 3.33 -4.03
C ALA A 282 -13.54 3.39 -2.62
N LEU A 283 -12.42 2.69 -2.38
CA LEU A 283 -11.68 2.75 -1.10
C LEU A 283 -10.96 4.09 -0.90
N GLY A 284 -10.37 4.64 -1.97
CA GLY A 284 -9.62 5.90 -1.96
C GLY A 284 -10.48 7.15 -1.79
N ASN A 285 -11.72 7.12 -2.30
CA ASN A 285 -12.71 8.19 -2.13
C ASN A 285 -13.70 7.92 -0.95
N GLY A 286 -13.58 6.77 -0.28
CA GLY A 286 -14.36 6.43 0.91
C GLY A 286 -15.82 6.00 0.64
N HIS A 287 -16.15 5.55 -0.57
CA HIS A 287 -17.50 5.18 -1.01
C HIS A 287 -17.99 3.84 -0.45
N ALA A 288 -18.23 3.79 0.86
CA ALA A 288 -18.68 2.62 1.62
C ALA A 288 -19.91 1.91 1.04
N ALA A 289 -20.86 2.65 0.47
CA ALA A 289 -22.05 2.09 -0.16
C ALA A 289 -21.70 1.30 -1.45
N ALA A 290 -20.79 1.81 -2.28
CA ALA A 290 -20.36 1.14 -3.51
C ALA A 290 -19.46 -0.07 -3.22
N ILE A 291 -18.64 -0.02 -2.17
CA ILE A 291 -17.89 -1.18 -1.65
C ILE A 291 -18.85 -2.27 -1.16
N THR A 292 -19.92 -1.89 -0.46
CA THR A 292 -20.97 -2.82 0.00
C THR A 292 -21.67 -3.46 -1.20
N ALA A 293 -22.13 -2.65 -2.16
CA ALA A 293 -22.77 -3.12 -3.40
C ALA A 293 -21.88 -4.08 -4.20
N LEU A 294 -20.57 -3.81 -4.30
CA LEU A 294 -19.61 -4.72 -4.93
C LEU A 294 -19.50 -6.05 -4.17
N MET A 295 -19.20 -6.01 -2.86
CA MET A 295 -18.98 -7.24 -2.07
C MET A 295 -20.24 -8.13 -2.03
N ASP A 296 -21.41 -7.51 -1.88
CA ASP A 296 -22.68 -8.21 -1.82
C ASP A 296 -23.12 -8.69 -3.21
N GLY A 297 -22.87 -7.91 -4.27
CA GLY A 297 -23.13 -8.30 -5.66
C GLY A 297 -22.22 -9.43 -6.16
N LEU A 298 -20.94 -9.44 -5.80
CA LEU A 298 -20.02 -10.54 -6.09
C LEU A 298 -20.46 -11.84 -5.40
N THR A 299 -20.88 -11.75 -4.14
CA THR A 299 -21.44 -12.88 -3.39
C THR A 299 -22.77 -13.34 -4.04
N GLY A 300 -23.62 -12.39 -4.43
CA GLY A 300 -24.90 -12.62 -5.10
C GLY A 300 -24.78 -13.25 -6.48
N ALA A 301 -23.69 -12.97 -7.21
CA ALA A 301 -23.32 -13.59 -8.49
C ALA A 301 -22.66 -14.98 -8.32
N GLY A 302 -22.54 -15.49 -7.09
CA GLY A 302 -22.06 -16.85 -6.82
C GLY A 302 -20.55 -17.03 -6.92
N LEU A 303 -19.76 -15.96 -6.76
CA LEU A 303 -18.30 -16.10 -6.64
C LEU A 303 -17.95 -16.86 -5.35
N SER A 304 -16.94 -17.72 -5.44
CA SER A 304 -16.35 -18.35 -4.26
C SER A 304 -15.62 -17.32 -3.39
N ALA A 305 -15.51 -17.60 -2.09
CA ALA A 305 -14.71 -16.82 -1.14
C ALA A 305 -13.25 -16.64 -1.60
N GLN A 306 -12.69 -17.58 -2.37
CA GLN A 306 -11.36 -17.46 -2.97
C GLN A 306 -11.30 -16.42 -4.10
N GLN A 307 -12.32 -16.34 -4.96
CA GLN A 307 -12.38 -15.30 -6.00
C GLN A 307 -12.60 -13.91 -5.41
N VAL A 308 -13.45 -13.78 -4.39
CA VAL A 308 -13.61 -12.51 -3.67
C VAL A 308 -12.32 -12.13 -2.94
N ALA A 309 -11.62 -13.10 -2.34
CA ALA A 309 -10.29 -12.87 -1.75
C ALA A 309 -9.27 -12.37 -2.78
N GLN A 310 -9.26 -12.92 -4.00
CA GLN A 310 -8.37 -12.47 -5.08
C GLN A 310 -8.66 -11.03 -5.53
N ILE A 311 -9.94 -10.67 -5.71
CA ILE A 311 -10.36 -9.30 -6.06
C ILE A 311 -10.01 -8.31 -4.92
N ALA A 312 -10.25 -8.69 -3.67
CA ALA A 312 -9.97 -7.85 -2.51
C ALA A 312 -8.47 -7.72 -2.18
N ALA A 313 -7.66 -8.74 -2.49
CA ALA A 313 -6.21 -8.74 -2.34
C ALA A 313 -5.47 -8.11 -3.54
N ALA A 314 -6.18 -7.65 -4.57
CA ALA A 314 -5.60 -6.97 -5.71
C ALA A 314 -4.80 -5.73 -5.28
N LYS A 315 -3.71 -5.43 -5.99
CA LYS A 315 -2.77 -4.37 -5.62
C LYS A 315 -2.46 -3.46 -6.79
N ILE A 316 -2.45 -2.15 -6.53
CA ILE A 316 -1.99 -1.14 -7.49
C ILE A 316 -0.47 -1.32 -7.66
N HIS A 317 0.02 -1.29 -8.91
CA HIS A 317 1.40 -1.65 -9.27
C HIS A 317 1.88 -3.02 -8.77
N GLY A 318 0.97 -3.92 -8.36
CA GLY A 318 1.33 -5.16 -7.65
C GLY A 318 1.89 -4.96 -6.22
N GLN A 319 1.99 -3.72 -5.74
CA GLN A 319 2.68 -3.39 -4.47
C GLN A 319 1.77 -2.77 -3.40
N HIS A 320 0.73 -2.02 -3.77
CA HIS A 320 -0.12 -1.32 -2.80
C HIS A 320 -1.45 -2.03 -2.59
N SER A 321 -1.67 -2.59 -1.39
CA SER A 321 -2.99 -3.03 -0.93
C SER A 321 -3.98 -1.86 -0.93
N THR A 322 -5.15 -2.05 -1.55
CA THR A 322 -6.17 -1.01 -1.71
C THR A 322 -6.73 -0.51 -0.37
N LEU A 323 -6.86 -1.39 0.63
CA LEU A 323 -7.32 -1.05 1.98
C LEU A 323 -6.36 -0.08 2.71
N VAL A 324 -5.07 -0.09 2.37
CA VAL A 324 -4.09 0.85 2.96
C VAL A 324 -4.43 2.29 2.58
N ILE A 325 -5.06 2.54 1.42
CA ILE A 325 -5.50 3.88 1.02
C ILE A 325 -6.66 4.34 1.89
N ALA A 326 -7.73 3.54 2.02
CA ALA A 326 -8.87 3.88 2.87
C ALA A 326 -8.47 4.16 4.34
N LEU A 327 -7.49 3.42 4.86
CA LEU A 327 -6.91 3.65 6.19
C LEU A 327 -6.04 4.92 6.25
N LYS A 328 -5.19 5.17 5.24
CA LYS A 328 -4.35 6.38 5.15
C LYS A 328 -5.16 7.66 4.92
N SER A 329 -6.31 7.59 4.26
CA SER A 329 -7.24 8.73 4.06
C SER A 329 -8.32 8.83 5.14
N GLY A 330 -8.33 7.93 6.14
CA GLY A 330 -9.23 8.00 7.28
C GLY A 330 -10.69 7.62 7.00
N HIS A 331 -10.97 6.94 5.89
CA HIS A 331 -12.31 6.57 5.42
C HIS A 331 -12.92 5.40 6.22
N ALA A 332 -13.22 5.65 7.49
CA ALA A 332 -13.73 4.68 8.46
C ALA A 332 -14.89 3.81 7.93
N ALA A 333 -15.89 4.41 7.26
CA ALA A 333 -17.04 3.67 6.73
C ALA A 333 -16.65 2.71 5.60
N ALA A 334 -15.70 3.08 4.74
CA ALA A 334 -15.20 2.23 3.66
C ALA A 334 -14.38 1.06 4.20
N VAL A 335 -13.59 1.30 5.26
CA VAL A 335 -12.86 0.26 5.99
C VAL A 335 -13.82 -0.78 6.60
N THR A 336 -14.89 -0.34 7.27
CA THR A 336 -15.93 -1.24 7.80
C THR A 336 -16.61 -2.02 6.67
N ALA A 337 -17.09 -1.33 5.62
CA ALA A 337 -17.78 -1.95 4.49
C ALA A 337 -16.93 -3.03 3.81
N PHE A 338 -15.63 -2.79 3.64
CA PHE A 338 -14.68 -3.76 3.07
C PHE A 338 -14.55 -4.99 3.96
N VAL A 339 -14.17 -4.83 5.24
CA VAL A 339 -13.89 -5.96 6.15
C VAL A 339 -15.15 -6.77 6.47
N GLU A 340 -16.31 -6.10 6.65
CA GLU A 340 -17.58 -6.80 6.81
C GLU A 340 -18.04 -7.47 5.50
N GLY A 341 -17.75 -6.88 4.34
CA GLY A 341 -17.97 -7.50 3.03
C GLY A 341 -17.19 -8.80 2.84
N LEU A 342 -15.90 -8.83 3.22
CA LEU A 342 -15.11 -10.08 3.23
C LEU A 342 -15.74 -11.16 4.11
N LYS A 343 -16.27 -10.77 5.28
CA LYS A 343 -16.97 -11.71 6.18
C LYS A 343 -18.27 -12.23 5.54
N ARG A 344 -19.05 -11.37 4.87
CA ARG A 344 -20.31 -11.77 4.18
C ARG A 344 -20.04 -12.67 2.97
N ALA A 345 -18.94 -12.46 2.25
CA ALA A 345 -18.44 -13.34 1.20
C ALA A 345 -17.89 -14.69 1.71
N GLY A 346 -17.98 -14.97 3.01
CA GLY A 346 -17.64 -16.27 3.60
C GLY A 346 -16.14 -16.54 3.79
N LEU A 347 -15.28 -15.52 3.73
CA LEU A 347 -13.85 -15.69 4.00
C LEU A 347 -13.61 -16.04 5.47
N GLY A 348 -12.73 -17.01 5.72
CA GLY A 348 -12.32 -17.38 7.07
C GLY A 348 -11.46 -16.29 7.73
N PRO A 349 -11.42 -16.19 9.09
CA PRO A 349 -10.64 -15.15 9.79
C PRO A 349 -9.14 -15.15 9.48
N GLN A 350 -8.59 -16.27 8.99
CA GLN A 350 -7.21 -16.35 8.50
C GLN A 350 -7.02 -15.61 7.16
N GLN A 351 -7.91 -15.84 6.18
CA GLN A 351 -7.90 -15.14 4.89
C GLN A 351 -8.17 -13.65 5.06
N ILE A 352 -9.10 -13.27 5.95
CA ILE A 352 -9.34 -11.86 6.29
C ILE A 352 -8.07 -11.24 6.88
N ALA A 353 -7.39 -11.92 7.81
CA ALA A 353 -6.12 -11.44 8.36
C ALA A 353 -5.03 -11.25 7.27
N GLU A 354 -4.92 -12.18 6.32
CA GLU A 354 -3.97 -12.09 5.19
C GLU A 354 -4.25 -10.91 4.26
N ILE A 355 -5.53 -10.61 3.98
CA ILE A 355 -5.93 -9.44 3.17
C ILE A 355 -5.66 -8.13 3.92
N VAL A 356 -6.05 -8.03 5.20
CA VAL A 356 -5.90 -6.77 5.97
C VAL A 356 -4.46 -6.51 6.47
N THR A 357 -3.60 -7.52 6.50
CA THR A 357 -2.15 -7.35 6.76
C THR A 357 -1.35 -6.94 5.52
N ALA A 358 -1.94 -7.00 4.32
CA ALA A 358 -1.26 -6.67 3.08
C ALA A 358 -0.73 -5.22 3.10
N LYS A 359 0.59 -5.09 3.01
CA LYS A 359 1.34 -3.83 3.10
C LYS A 359 1.35 -3.05 1.78
N SER A 360 1.89 -1.82 1.81
CA SER A 360 2.34 -1.10 0.62
C SER A 360 3.77 -1.50 0.18
N SER A 361 4.23 -0.92 -0.94
CA SER A 361 5.62 -0.91 -1.41
C SER A 361 6.65 -0.70 -0.28
N ASP A 362 6.50 0.39 0.49
CA ASP A 362 7.43 0.82 1.54
C ASP A 362 7.25 0.04 2.85
N ALA A 363 6.61 -1.13 2.75
CA ALA A 363 6.22 -2.03 3.83
C ALA A 363 5.28 -1.40 4.89
N LEU A 364 4.55 -0.34 4.55
CA LEU A 364 3.63 0.36 5.47
C LEU A 364 2.40 -0.52 5.77
N PRO A 365 2.11 -0.85 7.04
CA PRO A 365 0.86 -1.48 7.44
C PRO A 365 -0.29 -0.46 7.45
N GLY A 366 -1.48 -0.83 6.96
CA GLY A 366 -2.62 0.10 6.82
C GLY A 366 -3.02 0.79 8.13
N LEU A 367 -3.21 0.03 9.21
CA LEU A 367 -3.54 0.59 10.53
C LEU A 367 -2.43 1.50 11.07
N ALA A 368 -1.17 1.16 10.80
CA ALA A 368 -0.05 1.98 11.25
C ALA A 368 -0.03 3.33 10.51
N SER A 369 -0.41 3.38 9.24
CA SER A 369 -0.66 4.62 8.50
C SER A 369 -1.81 5.42 9.12
N ALA A 370 -2.97 4.81 9.39
CA ALA A 370 -4.10 5.50 10.02
C ALA A 370 -3.74 6.12 11.39
N LEU A 371 -2.87 5.46 12.15
CA LEU A 371 -2.32 5.98 13.42
C LEU A 371 -1.33 7.14 13.20
N ARG A 372 -0.45 7.04 12.18
CA ARG A 372 0.54 8.08 11.85
C ARG A 372 -0.11 9.37 11.36
N GLU A 373 -1.20 9.30 10.59
CA GLU A 373 -1.97 10.47 10.14
C GLU A 373 -3.08 10.89 11.12
N GLY A 374 -3.21 10.21 12.26
CA GLY A 374 -4.12 10.59 13.36
C GLY A 374 -5.61 10.30 13.13
N HIS A 375 -5.95 9.41 12.20
CA HIS A 375 -7.32 9.12 11.79
C HIS A 375 -8.09 8.20 12.77
N ALA A 376 -8.37 8.73 13.96
CA ALA A 376 -9.04 8.04 15.07
C ALA A 376 -10.28 7.22 14.66
N ARG A 377 -11.18 7.78 13.84
CA ARG A 377 -12.39 7.08 13.39
C ARG A 377 -12.08 5.82 12.55
N ALA A 378 -11.02 5.85 11.73
CA ALA A 378 -10.59 4.69 10.95
C ALA A 378 -9.88 3.64 11.82
N VAL A 379 -9.13 4.07 12.84
CA VAL A 379 -8.55 3.19 13.86
C VAL A 379 -9.64 2.41 14.61
N THR A 380 -10.67 3.10 15.12
CA THR A 380 -11.82 2.45 15.77
C THR A 380 -12.54 1.49 14.82
N ALA A 381 -12.93 1.96 13.63
CA ALA A 381 -13.65 1.17 12.64
C ALA A 381 -12.90 -0.12 12.24
N PHE A 382 -11.58 -0.03 12.05
CA PHE A 382 -10.75 -1.19 11.73
C PHE A 382 -10.70 -2.20 12.88
N LEU A 383 -10.37 -1.76 14.10
CA LEU A 383 -10.24 -2.67 15.25
C LEU A 383 -11.58 -3.32 15.63
N GLU A 384 -12.69 -2.59 15.53
CA GLU A 384 -14.03 -3.17 15.63
C GLU A 384 -14.27 -4.21 14.53
N ALA A 385 -13.96 -3.89 13.27
CA ALA A 385 -14.24 -4.78 12.14
C ALA A 385 -13.41 -6.07 12.20
N LEU A 386 -12.14 -6.04 12.64
CA LEU A 386 -11.35 -7.25 12.90
C LEU A 386 -11.99 -8.14 13.98
N THR A 387 -12.48 -7.52 15.05
CA THR A 387 -13.15 -8.23 16.15
C THR A 387 -14.49 -8.82 15.69
N LYS A 388 -15.30 -8.05 14.93
CA LYS A 388 -16.55 -8.50 14.29
C LYS A 388 -16.32 -9.58 13.24
N ALA A 389 -15.17 -9.60 12.57
CA ALA A 389 -14.75 -10.64 11.63
C ALA A 389 -14.28 -11.94 12.33
N GLY A 390 -14.14 -11.95 13.66
CA GLY A 390 -13.79 -13.15 14.42
C GLY A 390 -12.31 -13.53 14.33
N LEU A 391 -11.42 -12.56 14.08
CA LEU A 391 -9.97 -12.81 14.18
C LEU A 391 -9.60 -13.20 15.61
N ARG A 392 -8.67 -14.17 15.75
CA ARG A 392 -8.16 -14.56 17.05
C ARG A 392 -7.36 -13.40 17.67
N PRO A 393 -7.34 -13.22 19.00
CA PRO A 393 -6.59 -12.14 19.65
C PRO A 393 -5.13 -12.06 19.23
N GLN A 394 -4.46 -13.20 18.95
CA GLN A 394 -3.09 -13.17 18.43
C GLN A 394 -2.99 -12.55 17.03
N GLN A 395 -3.91 -12.87 16.11
CA GLN A 395 -3.90 -12.25 14.78
C GLN A 395 -4.12 -10.73 14.85
N ILE A 396 -4.95 -10.28 15.80
CA ILE A 396 -5.11 -8.84 16.06
C ILE A 396 -3.82 -8.26 16.64
N ALA A 397 -3.16 -8.93 17.59
CA ALA A 397 -1.86 -8.52 18.12
C ALA A 397 -0.79 -8.39 17.01
N ASP A 398 -0.70 -9.36 16.10
CA ASP A 398 0.23 -9.36 14.96
C ASP A 398 -0.07 -8.18 14.00
N ILE A 399 -1.35 -7.87 13.75
CA ILE A 399 -1.78 -6.72 12.93
C ILE A 399 -1.40 -5.38 13.59
N VAL A 400 -1.68 -5.19 14.89
CA VAL A 400 -1.48 -3.90 15.57
C VAL A 400 -0.02 -3.62 15.94
N THR A 401 0.81 -4.67 16.06
CA THR A 401 2.27 -4.55 16.27
C THR A 401 3.05 -4.43 14.97
N ALA A 402 2.41 -4.52 13.80
CA ALA A 402 3.06 -4.44 12.51
C ALA A 402 3.92 -3.16 12.40
N LYS A 403 5.22 -3.34 12.15
CA LYS A 403 6.21 -2.26 12.09
C LYS A 403 6.39 -1.71 10.68
N PHE A 404 6.70 -0.42 10.64
CA PHE A 404 7.34 0.27 9.52
C PHE A 404 8.81 -0.18 9.36
N HIS A 405 9.45 0.18 8.25
CA HIS A 405 10.82 -0.25 7.93
C HIS A 405 11.90 0.33 8.87
N ASP A 406 11.58 1.38 9.62
CA ASP A 406 12.42 1.99 10.67
C ASP A 406 12.34 1.26 12.02
N GLY A 407 11.40 0.31 12.18
CA GLY A 407 11.11 -0.42 13.41
C GLY A 407 10.04 0.20 14.31
N HIS A 408 9.43 1.33 13.94
CA HIS A 408 8.32 1.92 14.67
C HIS A 408 6.98 1.23 14.38
N THR A 409 6.10 1.14 15.37
CA THR A 409 4.68 0.78 15.18
C THR A 409 3.83 2.02 14.92
N GLY A 410 2.58 1.86 14.49
CA GLY A 410 1.65 2.99 14.35
C GLY A 410 1.47 3.80 15.64
N LEU A 411 1.44 3.15 16.80
CA LEU A 411 1.32 3.82 18.10
C LEU A 411 2.52 4.74 18.41
N HIS A 412 3.74 4.38 18.00
CA HIS A 412 4.91 5.25 18.15
C HIS A 412 4.71 6.58 17.41
N TRP A 413 4.20 6.52 16.18
CA TRP A 413 3.94 7.70 15.37
C TRP A 413 2.76 8.54 15.87
N ALA A 414 1.65 7.91 16.29
CA ALA A 414 0.53 8.62 16.92
C ALA A 414 0.98 9.40 18.19
N LEU A 415 1.85 8.78 19.00
CA LEU A 415 2.44 9.38 20.20
C LEU A 415 3.45 10.50 19.90
N PHE A 416 4.26 10.36 18.85
CA PHE A 416 5.23 11.37 18.42
C PHE A 416 4.59 12.58 17.72
N ASN A 417 3.52 12.36 16.94
CA ASN A 417 2.77 13.40 16.22
C ASN A 417 1.68 14.08 17.06
N GLU A 418 1.48 13.64 18.31
CA GLU A 418 0.44 14.16 19.23
C GLU A 418 -1.01 13.91 18.78
N HIS A 419 -1.25 12.79 18.07
CA HIS A 419 -2.59 12.39 17.64
C HIS A 419 -3.38 11.74 18.78
N ALA A 420 -3.65 12.53 19.83
CA ALA A 420 -4.26 12.10 21.08
C ALA A 420 -5.52 11.25 20.88
N ALA A 421 -6.48 11.72 20.07
CA ALA A 421 -7.70 10.98 19.76
C ALA A 421 -7.46 9.62 19.06
N ALA A 422 -6.39 9.49 18.27
CA ALA A 422 -6.02 8.21 17.65
C ALA A 422 -5.36 7.25 18.67
N VAL A 423 -4.64 7.79 19.66
CA VAL A 423 -4.15 7.02 20.83
C VAL A 423 -5.33 6.54 21.67
N THR A 424 -6.33 7.39 21.94
CA THR A 424 -7.59 7.00 22.64
C THR A 424 -8.29 5.87 21.89
N ALA A 425 -8.54 6.06 20.59
CA ALA A 425 -9.18 5.07 19.71
C ALA A 425 -8.43 3.74 19.64
N PHE A 426 -7.10 3.77 19.62
CA PHE A 426 -6.26 2.58 19.64
C PHE A 426 -6.40 1.82 20.96
N MET A 427 -6.24 2.52 22.10
CA MET A 427 -6.32 1.91 23.43
C MET A 427 -7.70 1.30 23.72
N ASP A 428 -8.78 1.97 23.31
CA ASP A 428 -10.15 1.45 23.46
C ASP A 428 -10.41 0.27 22.51
N GLY A 429 -9.87 0.31 21.29
CA GLY A 429 -9.90 -0.83 20.37
C GLY A 429 -9.12 -2.05 20.89
N LEU A 430 -7.97 -1.86 21.53
CA LEU A 430 -7.22 -2.96 22.19
C LEU A 430 -8.02 -3.57 23.34
N ALA A 431 -8.70 -2.75 24.14
CA ALA A 431 -9.56 -3.22 25.23
C ALA A 431 -10.79 -3.99 24.72
N GLY A 432 -11.37 -3.58 23.59
CA GLY A 432 -12.48 -4.27 22.93
C GLY A 432 -12.11 -5.55 22.18
N ALA A 433 -10.85 -5.71 21.75
CA ALA A 433 -10.38 -6.80 20.87
C ALA A 433 -10.23 -8.19 21.54
N GLY A 434 -10.64 -8.36 22.81
CA GLY A 434 -10.49 -9.63 23.53
C GLY A 434 -9.04 -10.05 23.78
N LEU A 435 -8.09 -9.11 23.71
CA LEU A 435 -6.68 -9.31 24.03
C LEU A 435 -6.50 -9.57 25.53
N SER A 436 -5.57 -10.45 25.89
CA SER A 436 -5.13 -10.55 27.28
C SER A 436 -4.39 -9.27 27.70
N GLY A 437 -4.47 -8.89 28.98
CA GLY A 437 -3.74 -7.73 29.51
C GLY A 437 -2.23 -7.80 29.26
N GLN A 438 -1.66 -9.00 29.13
CA GLN A 438 -0.24 -9.18 28.76
C GLN A 438 0.03 -8.90 27.28
N GLN A 439 -0.88 -9.28 26.37
CA GLN A 439 -0.78 -8.88 24.97
C GLN A 439 -0.91 -7.37 24.83
N VAL A 440 -1.89 -6.73 25.48
CA VAL A 440 -2.03 -5.26 25.50
C VAL A 440 -0.77 -4.59 26.06
N ALA A 441 -0.22 -5.10 27.16
CA ALA A 441 1.02 -4.57 27.73
C ALA A 441 2.22 -4.71 26.77
N ASN A 442 2.36 -5.85 26.10
CA ASN A 442 3.40 -6.04 25.09
C ASN A 442 3.22 -5.09 23.89
N ILE A 443 1.99 -4.93 23.38
CA ILE A 443 1.66 -4.03 22.26
C ILE A 443 2.00 -2.56 22.58
N VAL A 444 1.74 -2.13 23.81
CA VAL A 444 1.93 -0.73 24.24
C VAL A 444 3.35 -0.43 24.74
N ALA A 445 4.01 -1.42 25.36
CA ALA A 445 5.43 -1.35 25.74
C ALA A 445 6.38 -1.72 24.59
N GLU A 446 5.86 -2.05 23.40
CA GLU A 446 6.61 -2.43 22.21
C GLU A 446 7.68 -1.38 21.86
N LYS A 447 8.85 -1.82 21.42
CA LYS A 447 10.04 -0.97 21.27
C LYS A 447 10.45 -0.81 19.82
N ASP A 448 10.97 0.36 19.49
CA ASP A 448 11.59 0.61 18.20
C ASP A 448 12.95 -0.11 18.04
N SER A 449 13.58 0.08 16.88
CA SER A 449 14.93 -0.42 16.56
C SER A 449 16.04 0.08 17.49
N ARG A 450 15.79 1.08 18.34
CA ARG A 450 16.72 1.65 19.34
C ARG A 450 16.38 1.22 20.77
N GLY A 451 15.35 0.40 20.97
CA GLY A 451 14.90 -0.06 22.29
C GLY A 451 13.99 0.93 23.05
N CYS A 452 13.50 1.97 22.38
CA CYS A 452 12.64 3.01 22.96
C CYS A 452 11.16 2.74 22.66
N PRO A 453 10.25 2.75 23.65
CA PRO A 453 8.82 2.62 23.42
C PRO A 453 8.19 3.95 22.98
N GLY A 454 6.99 3.90 22.37
CA GLY A 454 6.29 5.10 21.87
C GLY A 454 6.12 6.24 22.90
N LEU A 455 5.93 5.90 24.18
CA LEU A 455 5.79 6.89 25.27
C LEU A 455 7.07 7.71 25.50
N PHE A 456 8.26 7.17 25.21
CA PHE A 456 9.51 7.96 25.23
C PHE A 456 9.44 9.13 24.24
N TYR A 457 8.92 8.88 23.02
CA TYR A 457 8.81 9.88 21.97
C TYR A 457 7.75 10.94 22.27
N ALA A 458 6.66 10.58 22.94
CA ALA A 458 5.67 11.54 23.41
C ALA A 458 6.28 12.50 24.47
N LEU A 459 6.99 11.97 25.47
CA LEU A 459 7.62 12.80 26.51
C LEU A 459 8.75 13.67 25.96
N PHE A 460 9.61 13.11 25.11
CA PHE A 460 10.71 13.85 24.49
C PHE A 460 10.23 14.91 23.48
N GLY A 461 9.11 14.64 22.78
CA GLY A 461 8.49 15.59 21.86
C GLY A 461 7.68 16.71 22.54
N GLY A 462 7.37 16.57 23.84
CA GLY A 462 6.49 17.50 24.56
C GLY A 462 4.99 17.28 24.33
N ARG A 463 4.59 16.04 24.01
CA ARG A 463 3.24 15.69 23.52
C ARG A 463 2.23 15.45 24.65
N ALA A 464 2.00 16.48 25.47
CA ALA A 464 1.21 16.39 26.69
C ALA A 464 -0.21 15.81 26.50
N ALA A 465 -0.86 16.07 25.37
CA ALA A 465 -2.18 15.51 25.08
C ALA A 465 -2.12 13.99 24.85
N ALA A 466 -1.20 13.52 23.99
CA ALA A 466 -1.05 12.10 23.69
C ALA A 466 -0.50 11.28 24.87
N VAL A 467 0.33 11.88 25.73
CA VAL A 467 0.71 11.29 27.03
C VAL A 467 -0.51 11.13 27.93
N THR A 468 -1.38 12.15 28.01
CA THR A 468 -2.59 12.09 28.85
C THR A 468 -3.51 10.97 28.40
N GLU A 469 -3.79 10.89 27.10
CA GLU A 469 -4.68 9.85 26.53
C GLU A 469 -4.11 8.45 26.65
N LEU A 470 -2.79 8.25 26.48
CA LEU A 470 -2.18 6.94 26.71
C LEU A 470 -2.37 6.49 28.16
N MET A 471 -2.05 7.35 29.13
CA MET A 471 -2.16 7.02 30.56
C MET A 471 -3.62 6.78 30.97
N THR A 472 -4.58 7.52 30.40
CA THR A 472 -6.03 7.27 30.57
C THR A 472 -6.46 5.96 29.87
N GLY A 473 -5.83 5.57 28.77
CA GLY A 473 -5.99 4.27 28.14
C GLY A 473 -5.54 3.12 29.04
N LEU A 474 -4.38 3.25 29.71
CA LEU A 474 -3.87 2.23 30.65
C LEU A 474 -4.83 1.99 31.84
N GLU A 475 -5.51 3.03 32.33
CA GLU A 475 -6.53 2.91 33.37
C GLU A 475 -7.80 2.17 32.91
N ARG A 476 -8.10 2.17 31.61
CA ARG A 476 -9.32 1.59 31.02
C ARG A 476 -9.10 0.19 30.46
N ALA A 477 -7.88 -0.14 30.02
CA ALA A 477 -7.55 -1.38 29.32
C ALA A 477 -7.47 -2.65 30.21
N GLY A 478 -8.02 -2.64 31.43
CA GLY A 478 -8.11 -3.83 32.30
C GLY A 478 -6.78 -4.42 32.77
N LEU A 479 -5.68 -3.67 32.71
CA LEU A 479 -4.33 -4.14 32.98
C LEU A 479 -4.10 -4.44 34.48
N GLY A 480 -3.36 -5.51 34.77
CA GLY A 480 -2.87 -5.80 36.13
C GLY A 480 -1.63 -4.95 36.52
N PRO A 481 -1.26 -4.86 37.81
CA PRO A 481 -0.18 -3.97 38.24
C PRO A 481 1.18 -4.22 37.59
N GLN A 482 1.54 -5.49 37.36
CA GLN A 482 2.79 -5.86 36.66
C GLN A 482 2.80 -5.43 35.19
N GLN A 483 1.65 -5.47 34.52
CA GLN A 483 1.48 -5.06 33.13
C GLN A 483 1.56 -3.53 32.98
N VAL A 484 0.96 -2.79 33.91
CA VAL A 484 1.11 -1.34 33.97
C VAL A 484 2.56 -0.95 34.28
N ALA A 485 3.21 -1.63 35.24
CA ALA A 485 4.63 -1.43 35.55
C ALA A 485 5.51 -1.60 34.30
N GLN A 486 5.43 -2.74 33.60
CA GLN A 486 6.16 -3.02 32.36
C GLN A 486 6.14 -1.86 31.35
N ILE A 487 4.98 -1.22 31.16
CA ILE A 487 4.79 -0.12 30.21
C ILE A 487 5.48 1.17 30.69
N VAL A 488 5.37 1.52 31.97
CA VAL A 488 5.93 2.77 32.52
C VAL A 488 7.42 2.66 32.88
N GLU A 489 7.90 1.44 33.17
CA GLU A 489 9.30 1.14 33.50
C GLU A 489 10.22 1.18 32.28
N GLY A 490 9.70 0.78 31.11
CA GLY A 490 10.41 0.84 29.83
C GLY A 490 10.72 2.27 29.34
N VAL A 491 10.23 3.31 30.02
CA VAL A 491 10.36 4.71 29.65
C VAL A 491 11.69 5.30 30.16
N CYS A 492 12.73 5.22 29.34
CA CYS A 492 14.01 5.88 29.58
C CYS A 492 13.86 7.42 29.61
N LEU A 493 13.55 8.01 30.78
CA LEU A 493 13.41 9.46 30.92
C LEU A 493 14.62 10.23 30.33
N PRO A 494 14.41 11.34 29.59
CA PRO A 494 15.45 12.03 28.82
C PRO A 494 16.44 12.84 29.69
N ARG A 495 17.15 12.16 30.60
CA ARG A 495 18.10 12.74 31.57
C ARG A 495 19.41 13.27 30.96
N LYS A 496 19.69 13.01 29.67
CA LYS A 496 20.96 13.33 28.99
C LYS A 496 20.83 14.14 27.70
N LEU A 497 19.61 14.46 27.26
CA LEU A 497 19.37 15.28 26.07
C LEU A 497 19.03 16.69 26.52
N ALA A 498 19.89 17.67 26.20
CA ALA A 498 19.58 19.07 26.37
C ALA A 498 18.55 19.48 25.28
N PRO A 499 17.29 19.83 25.62
CA PRO A 499 16.34 20.28 24.62
C PRO A 499 16.69 21.68 24.14
N ARG A 500 16.33 22.01 22.90
CA ARG A 500 16.32 23.41 22.44
C ARG A 500 15.37 24.21 23.35
N ALA A 501 15.69 25.48 23.60
CA ALA A 501 15.00 26.30 24.59
C ALA A 501 13.48 26.43 24.32
N ASP A 502 13.09 26.55 23.06
CA ASP A 502 11.71 26.57 22.57
C ASP A 502 10.87 25.35 23.00
N LYS A 503 11.50 24.18 23.18
CA LYS A 503 10.78 22.93 23.49
C LYS A 503 10.67 22.61 24.98
N LYS A 504 11.43 23.30 25.84
CA LYS A 504 11.46 23.01 27.28
C LYS A 504 10.09 23.13 27.97
N PRO A 505 9.22 24.13 27.66
CA PRO A 505 7.90 24.22 28.26
C PRO A 505 7.03 23.00 27.93
N ALA A 506 6.90 22.64 26.65
CA ALA A 506 6.10 21.50 26.21
C ALA A 506 6.60 20.16 26.78
N ILE A 507 7.92 19.98 26.91
CA ILE A 507 8.50 18.80 27.57
C ILE A 507 8.16 18.79 29.06
N ALA A 508 8.17 19.93 29.75
CA ALA A 508 7.71 20.02 31.13
C ALA A 508 6.21 19.69 31.25
N ASP A 509 5.36 20.24 30.37
CA ASP A 509 3.91 19.96 30.33
C ASP A 509 3.61 18.46 30.11
N ALA A 510 4.40 17.79 29.26
CA ALA A 510 4.29 16.35 29.01
C ALA A 510 4.78 15.48 30.19
N LEU A 511 5.84 15.89 30.88
CA LEU A 511 6.30 15.24 32.10
C LEU A 511 5.29 15.43 33.25
N GLU A 512 4.65 16.59 33.36
CA GLU A 512 3.55 16.86 34.30
C GLU A 512 2.27 16.06 33.95
N ALA A 513 1.97 15.86 32.65
CA ALA A 513 0.91 14.96 32.20
C ALA A 513 1.20 13.50 32.62
N TYR A 514 2.43 13.03 32.42
CA TYR A 514 2.87 11.70 32.83
C TYR A 514 2.81 11.50 34.35
N GLN A 515 3.30 12.47 35.12
CA GLN A 515 3.26 12.47 36.59
C GLN A 515 1.81 12.41 37.10
N ARG A 516 0.90 13.18 36.49
CA ARG A 516 -0.56 13.11 36.78
C ARG A 516 -1.12 11.72 36.44
N GLY A 517 -0.71 11.10 35.33
CA GLY A 517 -1.05 9.73 34.96
C GLY A 517 -0.59 8.69 36.00
N LEU A 518 0.69 8.69 36.38
CA LEU A 518 1.24 7.81 37.41
C LEU A 518 0.48 7.95 38.74
N ASN A 519 0.16 9.19 39.14
CA ASN A 519 -0.65 9.48 40.33
C ASN A 519 -2.12 9.03 40.22
N ARG A 520 -2.66 8.79 39.02
CA ARG A 520 -3.99 8.15 38.85
C ARG A 520 -3.88 6.63 38.91
N LEU A 521 -2.92 6.04 38.20
CA LEU A 521 -2.62 4.59 38.25
C LEU A 521 -2.35 4.12 39.69
N GLN A 522 -1.57 4.88 40.48
CA GLN A 522 -1.35 4.60 41.89
C GLN A 522 -2.65 4.62 42.72
N ARG A 523 -3.54 5.60 42.48
CA ARG A 523 -4.85 5.68 43.16
C ARG A 523 -5.84 4.59 42.73
N ARG A 524 -5.60 3.94 41.59
CA ARG A 524 -6.31 2.72 41.15
C ARG A 524 -5.70 1.43 41.70
N ASN A 525 -4.65 1.51 42.54
CA ASN A 525 -3.82 0.38 42.98
C ASN A 525 -3.12 -0.38 41.83
N LEU A 526 -2.97 0.25 40.66
CA LEU A 526 -2.27 -0.31 39.50
C LEU A 526 -0.75 -0.14 39.57
N LEU A 527 -0.26 0.73 40.47
CA LEU A 527 1.15 0.87 40.81
C LEU A 527 1.27 1.08 42.32
N SER A 528 2.32 0.55 42.96
CA SER A 528 2.54 0.77 44.39
C SER A 528 3.06 2.19 44.68
N ARG A 529 2.83 2.70 45.90
CA ARG A 529 3.37 4.00 46.33
C ARG A 529 4.90 4.01 46.33
N GLU A 530 5.51 2.90 46.73
CA GLU A 530 6.96 2.70 46.79
C GLU A 530 7.59 2.75 45.39
N TYR A 531 6.87 2.24 44.38
CA TYR A 531 7.27 2.28 42.98
C TYR A 531 7.17 3.68 42.37
N VAL A 532 6.07 4.39 42.62
CA VAL A 532 5.80 5.70 42.00
C VAL A 532 6.65 6.82 42.60
N ALA A 533 6.87 6.83 43.92
CA ALA A 533 7.59 7.89 44.63
C ALA A 533 9.01 8.25 44.08
N PRO A 534 9.92 7.30 43.77
CA PRO A 534 11.22 7.62 43.19
C PRO A 534 11.13 8.14 41.74
N ILE A 535 10.08 7.76 41.01
CA ILE A 535 9.81 8.25 39.66
C ILE A 535 9.30 9.70 39.74
N THR A 536 8.31 10.00 40.57
CA THR A 536 7.79 11.37 40.73
C THR A 536 8.88 12.32 41.23
N ALA A 537 9.65 11.96 42.26
CA ALA A 537 10.78 12.75 42.74
C ALA A 537 11.95 12.87 41.72
N SER A 538 11.94 12.10 40.63
CA SER A 538 12.81 12.31 39.46
C SER A 538 12.19 13.27 38.44
N LEU A 539 10.88 13.18 38.20
CA LEU A 539 10.12 14.07 37.34
C LEU A 539 10.11 15.51 37.89
N ASP A 540 9.83 15.69 39.18
CA ASP A 540 9.80 17.01 39.86
C ASP A 540 11.10 17.80 39.61
N ARG A 541 12.26 17.13 39.71
CA ARG A 541 13.58 17.72 39.47
C ARG A 541 13.84 18.04 38.00
N LEU A 542 13.33 17.23 37.07
CA LEU A 542 13.43 17.50 35.63
C LEU A 542 12.53 18.66 35.21
N ILE A 543 11.26 18.66 35.65
CA ILE A 543 10.29 19.73 35.41
C ILE A 543 10.81 21.05 35.98
N ALA A 544 11.27 21.07 37.24
CA ALA A 544 11.85 22.27 37.84
C ALA A 544 13.15 22.73 37.17
N GLY A 545 13.88 21.86 36.49
CA GLY A 545 15.02 22.24 35.64
C GLY A 545 14.58 22.86 34.31
N LEU A 546 13.60 22.26 33.64
CA LEU A 546 13.06 22.71 32.36
C LEU A 546 12.29 24.03 32.45
N ARG A 547 11.62 24.31 33.58
CA ARG A 547 10.92 25.58 33.84
C ARG A 547 11.85 26.73 34.26
N LYS A 548 13.14 26.48 34.54
CA LYS A 548 14.11 27.46 35.05
C LYS A 548 15.12 27.98 34.03
N ALA A 549 15.20 27.39 32.83
CA ALA A 549 16.30 27.56 31.90
C ALA A 549 15.83 27.57 30.45
#